data_AF-N9F623-F1
#
_entry.id   AF-N9F623-F1
#
_cell.length_a   1.000
_cell.length_b   1.000
_cell.length_c   1.000
_cell.angle_alpha   90.00
_cell.angle_beta   90.00
_cell.angle_gamma   90.00
#
_symmetry.space_group_name_H-M   'P 1'
#
loop_
_entity.id
_entity.type
_entity.pdbx_description
1 polymer ?
#
loop_
_entity_poly.entity_id
_entity_poly.type
_entity_poly.pdbx_seq_one_letter_code
_entity_poly.pdbx_strand_id
1 'polypeptide(L)'
;MNAKVNISNRAGASFPVRRMDFEFGEVPRYWANGDAALTHFMTALSALFPEGEQFFVNSTRAVRNDPKLADPKLQKEISAFIGQEAMHSKRTFGF
;
A
#
# COMPACT_ATOMS: atom_id res chain seq x y z
N MET A 1 -7.70 -16.36 -5.41
CA MET A 1 -7.85 -15.02 -4.83
C MET A 1 -8.62 -14.17 -5.83
N ASN A 2 -9.65 -13.47 -5.40
CA ASN A 2 -10.34 -12.45 -6.20
C ASN A 2 -10.27 -11.13 -5.44
N ALA A 3 -9.98 -10.04 -6.14
CA ALA A 3 -9.94 -8.71 -5.57
C ALA A 3 -11.07 -7.87 -6.18
N LYS A 4 -11.94 -7.30 -5.35
CA LYS A 4 -12.84 -6.23 -5.80
C LYS A 4 -12.04 -4.93 -5.85
N VAL A 5 -12.02 -4.25 -6.99
CA VAL A 5 -11.21 -3.03 -7.18
C VAL A 5 -12.10 -1.83 -7.37
N ASN A 6 -12.02 -0.87 -6.44
CA ASN A 6 -12.63 0.44 -6.55
C ASN A 6 -11.58 1.45 -7.02
N ILE A 7 -11.84 2.09 -8.16
CA ILE A 7 -10.91 3.03 -8.80
C ILE A 7 -11.41 4.47 -8.60
N SER A 8 -10.53 5.35 -8.13
CA SER A 8 -10.82 6.77 -7.98
C SER A 8 -9.78 7.61 -8.75
N ASN A 9 -10.26 8.43 -9.69
CA ASN A 9 -9.42 9.36 -10.43
C ASN A 9 -9.40 10.69 -9.70
N ARG A 10 -8.26 11.07 -9.10
CA ARG A 10 -8.11 12.40 -8.53
C ARG A 10 -7.87 13.42 -9.64
N ALA A 11 -8.66 14.50 -9.64
CA ALA A 11 -8.58 15.54 -10.66
C ALA A 11 -7.15 16.11 -10.78
N GLY A 12 -6.55 15.93 -11.96
CA GLY A 12 -5.21 16.43 -12.31
C GLY A 12 -4.02 15.59 -11.84
N ALA A 13 -4.24 14.40 -11.28
CA ALA A 13 -3.19 13.38 -11.17
C ALA A 13 -3.13 12.54 -12.46
N SER A 14 -1.93 12.10 -12.83
CA SER A 14 -1.70 11.29 -14.04
C SER A 14 -2.08 9.81 -13.88
N PHE A 15 -2.35 9.36 -12.65
CA PHE A 15 -2.67 7.97 -12.34
C PHE A 15 -3.87 7.84 -11.37
N PRO A 16 -4.63 6.73 -11.46
CA PRO A 16 -5.75 6.46 -10.57
C PRO A 16 -5.27 5.99 -9.18
N VAL A 17 -6.07 6.28 -8.16
CA VAL A 17 -5.98 5.64 -6.85
C VAL A 17 -6.90 4.42 -6.82
N ARG A 18 -6.33 3.23 -6.60
CA ARG A 18 -7.03 1.93 -6.54
C ARG A 18 -7.15 1.44 -5.12
N ARG A 19 -8.37 1.12 -4.70
CA ARG A 19 -8.71 0.44 -3.46
C ARG A 19 -9.10 -0.99 -3.80
N MET A 20 -8.23 -1.93 -3.51
CA MET A 20 -8.51 -3.35 -3.71
C MET A 20 -9.05 -3.92 -2.42
N ASP A 21 -10.04 -4.79 -2.46
CA ASP A 21 -10.56 -5.60 -1.34
C ASP A 21 -10.35 -7.08 -1.65
N PHE A 22 -9.40 -7.70 -0.93
CA PHE A 22 -9.08 -9.12 -1.07
C PHE A 22 -9.95 -9.94 -0.14
N GLU A 23 -10.63 -10.93 -0.71
CA GLU A 23 -11.27 -12.00 0.04
C GLU A 23 -10.36 -13.23 -0.06
N PHE A 24 -9.87 -13.69 1.09
CA PHE A 24 -9.11 -14.94 1.19
C PHE A 24 -10.08 -16.06 1.56
N GLY A 25 -10.09 -17.13 0.76
CA GLY A 25 -10.76 -18.39 1.11
C GLY A 25 -9.87 -19.21 2.03
N GLU A 26 -9.97 -20.54 1.96
CA GLU A 26 -9.04 -21.41 2.67
C GLU A 26 -7.60 -21.21 2.16
N VAL A 27 -6.73 -20.68 3.01
CA VAL A 27 -5.29 -20.56 2.77
C VAL A 27 -4.59 -21.73 3.46
N PRO A 28 -3.84 -22.58 2.73
CA PRO A 28 -3.09 -23.68 3.33
C PRO A 28 -2.16 -23.17 4.43
N ARG A 29 -2.01 -23.96 5.51
CA ARG A 29 -1.11 -23.62 6.63
C ARG A 29 0.32 -23.31 6.15
N TYR A 30 0.82 -24.07 5.18
CA TYR A 30 2.12 -23.86 4.54
C TYR A 30 1.91 -23.42 3.10
N TRP A 31 1.42 -22.19 2.95
CA TRP A 31 1.06 -21.62 1.65
C TRP A 31 2.26 -21.46 0.71
N ALA A 32 3.48 -21.39 1.25
CA ALA A 32 4.70 -21.28 0.45
C ALA A 32 5.20 -22.67 0.04
N ASN A 33 4.62 -23.23 -1.03
CA ASN A 33 5.01 -24.51 -1.61
C ASN A 33 4.99 -25.70 -0.61
N GLY A 34 4.14 -25.66 0.41
CA GLY A 34 4.09 -26.68 1.46
C GLY A 34 5.25 -26.62 2.47
N ASP A 35 6.19 -25.69 2.32
CA ASP A 35 7.37 -25.58 3.18
C ASP A 35 7.10 -24.68 4.40
N ALA A 36 7.31 -25.25 5.59
CA ALA A 36 7.06 -24.55 6.85
C ALA A 36 8.06 -23.40 7.11
N ALA A 37 9.34 -23.61 6.84
CA ALA A 37 10.38 -22.61 7.10
C ALA A 37 10.20 -21.40 6.18
N LEU A 38 9.98 -21.63 4.89
CA LEU A 38 9.74 -20.58 3.90
C LEU A 38 8.44 -19.82 4.21
N THR A 39 7.38 -20.54 4.59
CA THR A 39 6.10 -19.93 5.00
C THR A 39 6.30 -18.98 6.18
N HIS A 40 6.96 -19.44 7.24
CA HIS A 40 7.19 -18.61 8.42
C HIS A 40 8.15 -17.44 8.14
N PHE A 41 9.19 -17.67 7.36
CA PHE A 41 10.12 -16.60 6.94
C PHE A 41 9.39 -15.49 6.18
N MET A 42 8.61 -15.84 5.15
CA MET A 42 7.87 -14.86 4.35
C MET A 42 6.79 -14.15 5.17
N THR A 43 6.12 -14.86 6.08
CA THR A 43 5.13 -14.27 6.99
C THR A 43 5.79 -13.26 7.94
N ALA A 44 6.91 -13.62 8.56
CA ALA A 44 7.65 -12.75 9.46
C ALA A 44 8.23 -11.52 8.74
N LEU A 45 8.78 -11.70 7.54
CA LEU A 45 9.22 -10.59 6.70
C LEU A 45 8.07 -9.64 6.37
N SER A 46 6.91 -10.21 6.02
CA SER A 46 5.72 -9.42 5.65
C SER A 46 5.16 -8.61 6.81
N ALA A 47 5.34 -9.08 8.05
CA ALA A 47 4.90 -8.36 9.26
C ALA A 47 5.61 -7.01 9.45
N LEU A 48 6.72 -6.76 8.77
CA LEU A 48 7.45 -5.48 8.82
C LEU A 48 6.93 -4.44 7.83
N PHE A 49 6.19 -4.86 6.79
CA PHE A 49 5.68 -3.92 5.77
C PHE A 49 4.76 -2.83 6.31
N PRO A 50 3.87 -3.05 7.30
CA PRO A 50 2.98 -1.99 7.80
C PRO A 50 3.73 -0.78 8.34
N GLU A 51 4.76 -1.03 9.15
CA GLU A 51 5.60 0.03 9.70
C GLU A 51 6.43 0.70 8.60
N GLY A 52 6.97 -0.09 7.66
CA GLY A 52 7.69 0.43 6.50
C GLY A 52 6.84 1.35 5.61
N GLU A 53 5.60 0.96 5.32
CA GLU A 53 4.65 1.75 4.55
C GLU A 53 4.27 3.04 5.29
N GLN A 54 4.01 2.95 6.60
CA GLN A 54 3.69 4.13 7.41
C GLN A 54 4.86 5.12 7.44
N PHE A 55 6.09 4.61 7.56
CA PHE A 55 7.30 5.41 7.43
C PHE A 55 7.42 6.07 6.06
N PHE A 56 7.12 5.35 4.97
CA PHE A 56 7.17 5.88 3.61
C PHE A 56 6.16 7.04 3.41
N VAL A 57 4.93 6.85 3.87
CA VAL A 57 3.87 7.89 3.82
C VAL A 57 4.27 9.13 4.62
N ASN A 58 4.81 8.93 5.83
CA ASN A 58 5.26 10.04 6.68
C ASN A 58 6.43 10.80 6.07
N SER A 59 7.41 10.09 5.50
CA SER A 59 8.54 10.69 4.80
C SER A 59 8.08 11.52 3.61
N THR A 60 7.15 11.00 2.81
CA THR A 60 6.56 11.73 1.67
C THR A 60 5.81 12.98 2.12
N ARG A 61 5.06 12.91 3.23
CA ARG A 61 4.37 14.08 3.82
C ARG A 61 5.35 15.13 4.32
N ALA A 62 6.45 14.73 4.95
CA ALA A 62 7.45 15.64 5.48
C ALA A 62 8.12 16.48 4.38
N VAL A 63 8.44 15.87 3.24
CA VAL A 63 9.10 16.57 2.13
C VAL A 63 8.14 17.34 1.23
N ARG A 64 6.83 17.06 1.28
CA ARG A 64 5.82 17.67 0.39
C ARG A 64 5.84 19.20 0.35
N ASN A 65 6.19 19.83 1.48
CA ASN A 65 6.20 21.30 1.62
C ASN A 65 7.54 21.93 1.22
N ASP A 66 8.51 21.15 0.72
CA ASP A 66 9.75 21.69 0.17
C ASP A 66 9.43 22.62 -1.02
N PRO A 67 9.94 23.87 -1.04
CA PRO A 67 9.72 24.81 -2.14
C PRO A 67 10.08 24.26 -3.53
N LYS A 68 11.03 23.32 -3.62
CA LYS A 68 11.40 22.65 -4.88
C LYS A 68 10.28 21.78 -5.45
N LEU A 69 9.29 21.41 -4.65
CA LEU A 69 8.16 20.57 -5.02
C LEU A 69 6.85 21.38 -5.18
N ALA A 70 6.93 22.71 -5.26
CA ALA A 70 5.75 23.59 -5.30
C ALA A 70 4.91 23.52 -6.59
N ASP A 71 5.39 22.82 -7.63
CA ASP A 71 4.64 22.66 -8.88
C ASP A 71 3.22 22.08 -8.60
N PRO A 72 2.14 22.78 -9.01
CA PRO A 72 0.78 22.34 -8.75
C PRO A 72 0.44 20.97 -9.33
N LYS A 73 1.08 20.54 -10.43
CA LYS A 73 0.88 19.20 -10.99
C LYS A 73 1.53 18.15 -10.10
N LEU A 74 2.80 18.34 -9.73
CA LEU A 74 3.51 17.47 -8.80
C LEU A 74 2.80 17.34 -7.45
N GLN A 75 2.22 18.42 -6.92
CA GLN A 75 1.44 18.37 -5.68
C GLN A 75 0.19 17.48 -5.77
N LYS A 76 -0.45 17.41 -6.95
CA LYS A 76 -1.58 16.49 -7.20
C LYS A 76 -1.10 15.05 -7.30
N GLU A 77 0.06 14.80 -7.91
CA GLU A 77 0.67 13.47 -7.99
C GLU A 77 1.10 12.97 -6.60
N ILE A 78 1.77 13.79 -5.78
CA ILE A 78 2.11 13.48 -4.38
C ILE A 78 0.84 13.15 -3.58
N SER A 79 -0.23 13.94 -3.78
CA SER A 79 -1.50 13.70 -3.09
C SER A 79 -2.10 12.36 -3.50
N ALA A 80 -2.12 12.03 -4.80
CA ALA A 80 -2.63 10.76 -5.31
C ALA A 80 -1.79 9.59 -4.79
N PHE A 81 -0.47 9.72 -4.79
CA PHE A 81 0.46 8.74 -4.24
C PHE A 81 0.19 8.46 -2.76
N ILE A 82 0.10 9.49 -1.91
CA ILE A 82 -0.22 9.32 -0.48
C ILE A 82 -1.59 8.64 -0.31
N GLY A 83 -2.55 8.95 -1.17
CA GLY A 83 -3.87 8.32 -1.17
C GLY A 83 -3.84 6.84 -1.53
N GLN A 84 -2.92 6.42 -2.40
CA GLN A 84 -2.69 5.03 -2.76
C GLN A 84 -2.05 4.26 -1.60
N GLU A 85 -0.93 4.76 -1.05
CA GLU A 85 -0.18 4.06 -0.01
C GLU A 85 -0.89 4.01 1.35
N ALA A 86 -1.62 5.07 1.73
CA ALA A 86 -2.40 5.05 2.97
C ALA A 86 -3.50 3.97 2.99
N MET A 87 -3.88 3.43 1.82
CA MET A 87 -4.81 2.30 1.73
C MET A 87 -4.11 0.95 1.88
N HIS A 88 -2.82 0.82 1.53
CA HIS A 88 -2.05 -0.40 1.76
C HIS A 88 -1.93 -0.68 3.27
N SER A 89 -1.67 0.36 4.07
CA SER A 89 -1.43 0.17 5.51
C SER A 89 -2.67 -0.24 6.31
N LYS A 90 -3.90 0.06 5.84
CA LYS A 90 -5.15 -0.37 6.49
C LYS A 90 -5.39 -1.88 6.43
N ARG A 91 -4.73 -2.58 5.50
CA ARG A 91 -5.00 -4.00 5.24
C ARG A 91 -4.35 -4.93 6.25
N THR A 92 -3.26 -4.52 6.89
CA THR A 92 -2.51 -5.42 7.77
C THR A 92 -3.07 -5.52 9.19
N PHE A 93 -3.89 -4.55 9.61
CA PHE A 93 -4.55 -4.58 10.93
C PHE A 93 -5.78 -5.51 11.00
N GLY A 94 -6.05 -6.27 9.93
CA GLY A 94 -7.24 -7.12 9.78
C GLY A 94 -6.95 -8.62 9.74
N PHE A 95 -5.80 -9.07 10.27
CA PHE A 95 -5.58 -10.47 10.63
C PHE A 95 -6.01 -10.72 12.08
#